data_AF-A0A0F9FKT1-F1
#
_entry.id   AF-A0A0F9FKT1-F1
#
_cell.length_a   1.000
_cell.length_b   1.000
_cell.length_c   1.000
_cell.angle_alpha   90.00
_cell.angle_beta   90.00
_cell.angle_gamma   90.00
#
_symmetry.space_group_name_H-M   'P 1'
#
loop_
_entity.id
_entity.type
_entity.pdbx_description
1 polymer ?
#
loop_
_entity_poly.entity_id
_entity_poly.type
_entity_poly.pdbx_seq_one_letter_code
_entity_poly.pdbx_strand_id
1 'polypeptide(L)' 'MSDQPDKRWSATRPLILGFLGLIVLFGGFGTWAMTSQITGAVVASGRIEVDRNRQIVQHETGGVVAEILVDEGDT' A
#
# COMPACT_ATOMS: atom_id res chain seq x y z
N MET A 1 -38.52 -29.10 -57.80
CA MET A 1 -38.99 -28.84 -56.42
C MET A 1 -37.92 -29.34 -55.47
N SER A 2 -36.98 -28.50 -55.06
CA SER A 2 -35.94 -28.85 -54.09
C SER A 2 -36.28 -28.17 -52.77
N ASP A 3 -36.83 -28.94 -51.84
CA ASP A 3 -37.13 -28.51 -50.49
C ASP A 3 -35.82 -28.46 -49.71
N GLN A 4 -35.33 -27.26 -49.40
CA GLN A 4 -34.16 -27.07 -48.55
C GLN A 4 -34.66 -26.87 -47.12
N PRO A 5 -34.20 -27.68 -46.14
CA PRO A 5 -34.65 -27.53 -44.77
C PRO A 5 -34.02 -26.25 -44.19
N ASP A 6 -34.87 -25.28 -43.84
CA ASP A 6 -34.48 -24.07 -43.09
C ASP A 6 -33.89 -24.46 -41.74
N LYS A 7 -32.57 -24.58 -41.68
CA LYS A 7 -31.83 -24.83 -40.44
C LYS A 7 -31.80 -23.56 -39.60
N ARG A 8 -32.89 -23.29 -38.87
CA ARG A 8 -32.95 -22.23 -37.86
C ARG A 8 -31.96 -22.54 -36.75
N TRP A 9 -30.84 -21.81 -36.72
CA TRP A 9 -29.88 -21.90 -35.62
C TRP A 9 -30.54 -21.43 -34.32
N SER A 10 -30.69 -22.32 -33.35
CA SER A 10 -31.25 -21.96 -32.05
C SER A 10 -30.23 -21.13 -31.25
N ALA A 11 -30.52 -19.84 -31.06
CA ALA A 11 -29.73 -18.93 -30.25
C ALA A 11 -29.90 -19.15 -28.73
N THR A 12 -30.85 -19.99 -28.31
CA THR A 12 -31.18 -20.20 -26.89
C THR A 12 -30.01 -20.79 -26.10
N ARG A 13 -29.28 -21.75 -26.68
CA ARG A 13 -28.12 -22.39 -26.03
C ARG A 13 -26.97 -21.41 -25.74
N PRO A 14 -26.48 -20.62 -26.71
CA PRO A 14 -25.43 -19.63 -26.44
C PRO A 14 -25.90 -18.53 -25.48
N LEU A 15 -27.18 -18.13 -25.53
CA LEU A 15 -27.72 -17.14 -24.58
C LEU A 15 -27.70 -17.65 -23.13
N ILE A 16 -28.10 -18.90 -22.89
CA ILE A 16 -28.06 -19.50 -21.54
C ILE A 16 -26.62 -19.58 -21.03
N LEU A 17 -25.67 -19.98 -21.88
CA LEU A 17 -24.24 -20.01 -21.53
C LEU A 17 -23.71 -18.62 -21.17
N GLY A 18 -24.06 -17.61 -21.97
CA GLY A 18 -23.69 -16.21 -21.68
C GLY A 18 -24.27 -15.73 -20.35
N PHE A 19 -25.54 -16.02 -20.08
CA PHE A 19 -26.20 -15.62 -18.84
C PHE A 19 -25.61 -16.32 -17.60
N LEU A 20 -25.29 -17.61 -17.72
CA LEU A 20 -24.56 -18.36 -16.69
C LEU A 20 -23.19 -17.73 -16.41
N GLY A 21 -22.45 -17.37 -17.46
CA GLY A 21 -21.17 -16.69 -17.33
C GLY A 21 -21.28 -15.35 -16.60
N LEU A 22 -22.31 -14.56 -16.90
CA LEU A 22 -22.58 -13.30 -16.19
C LEU A 22 -22.88 -13.55 -14.70
N ILE A 23 -23.73 -14.53 -14.36
CA ILE A 23 -24.04 -14.86 -12.97
C ILE A 23 -22.78 -15.28 -12.22
N VAL A 24 -21.94 -16.13 -12.82
CA VAL A 24 -20.67 -16.56 -12.21
C VAL A 24 -19.72 -15.39 -12.03
N LEU A 25 -19.60 -14.51 -13.02
CA LEU A 25 -18.73 -13.34 -12.95
C LEU A 25 -19.18 -12.40 -11.84
N PHE A 26 -20.40 -11.88 -11.90
CA PHE A 26 -20.89 -10.90 -10.92
C PHE A 26 -21.06 -11.51 -9.53
N GLY A 27 -21.55 -12.74 -9.43
CA GLY A 27 -21.71 -13.44 -8.15
C GLY A 27 -20.35 -13.81 -7.53
N GLY A 28 -19.45 -14.41 -8.29
CA GLY A 28 -18.13 -14.80 -7.82
C GLY A 28 -17.23 -13.61 -7.50
N PHE A 29 -17.06 -12.70 -8.46
CA PHE A 29 -16.25 -11.50 -8.27
C PHE A 29 -16.84 -10.57 -7.20
N GLY A 30 -18.17 -10.36 -7.20
CA GLY A 30 -18.83 -9.52 -6.22
C GLY A 30 -18.68 -10.06 -4.79
N THR A 31 -18.90 -11.38 -4.61
CA THR A 31 -18.70 -12.03 -3.30
C THR A 31 -17.25 -11.95 -2.84
N TRP A 32 -16.31 -12.24 -3.73
CA TRP A 32 -14.89 -12.14 -3.42
C TRP A 32 -14.50 -10.69 -3.06
N ALA A 33 -14.91 -9.70 -3.85
CA ALA A 33 -14.59 -8.29 -3.62
C ALA A 33 -15.19 -7.78 -2.30
N MET A 34 -16.42 -8.16 -1.98
CA MET A 34 -17.08 -7.76 -0.72
C MET A 34 -16.43 -8.38 0.51
N THR A 35 -15.93 -9.61 0.40
CA THR A 35 -15.31 -10.34 1.51
C THR A 35 -13.80 -10.09 1.64
N SER A 36 -13.17 -9.57 0.59
CA SER A 36 -11.72 -9.34 0.56
C SER A 36 -11.33 -8.13 1.41
N GLN A 37 -10.43 -8.35 2.35
CA GLN A 37 -9.83 -7.29 3.16
C GLN A 37 -8.51 -6.87 2.53
N ILE A 38 -8.41 -5.59 2.16
CA ILE A 38 -7.16 -5.00 1.69
C ILE A 38 -6.38 -4.53 2.93
N THR A 39 -5.39 -5.32 3.35
CA THR A 39 -4.49 -4.93 4.45
C THR A 39 -3.70 -3.69 4.06
N GLY A 40 -4.10 -2.55 4.61
CA GLY A 40 -3.51 -1.23 4.32
C GLY A 40 -2.81 -0.66 5.55
N ALA A 41 -1.55 -0.27 5.34
CA ALA A 41 -0.64 0.41 6.26
C ALA A 41 -0.02 -0.45 7.38
N VAL A 42 1.29 -0.68 7.25
CA VAL A 42 2.16 -1.04 8.37
C VAL A 42 2.49 0.24 9.12
N VAL A 43 1.96 0.39 10.34
CA VAL A 43 2.32 1.50 11.23
C VAL A 43 3.62 1.12 11.94
N ALA A 44 4.75 1.64 11.45
CA ALA A 44 6.04 1.50 12.12
C ALA A 44 6.30 2.71 13.02
N SER A 45 6.66 2.46 14.28
CA SER A 45 7.12 3.50 15.19
C SER A 45 8.54 3.94 14.82
N GLY A 46 8.71 5.17 14.34
CA GLY A 46 10.02 5.81 14.18
C GLY A 46 10.33 6.73 15.36
N ARG A 47 11.60 6.81 15.76
CA ARG A 47 12.10 7.82 16.70
C ARG A 47 13.06 8.74 15.95
N ILE A 48 12.82 10.05 16.03
CA ILE A 48 13.76 11.05 15.51
C ILE A 48 14.81 11.25 16.59
N GLU A 49 16.05 10.89 16.29
CA GLU A 49 17.22 11.24 17.10
C GLU A 49 17.92 12.43 16.44
N VAL A 50 18.16 13.48 17.22
CA VAL A 50 19.00 14.60 16.76
C VAL A 50 20.43 14.08 16.76
N ASP A 51 21.06 14.03 15.58
CA ASP A 51 22.49 13.73 15.46
C ASP A 51 23.26 14.84 16.18
N ARG A 52 23.60 14.56 17.44
CA ARG A 52 24.35 15.47 18.29
C ARG A 52 25.82 15.24 18.02
N ASN A 53 26.39 16.02 17.10
CA ASN A 53 27.82 16.10 16.87
C ASN A 53 28.52 16.89 18.01
N ARG A 54 28.31 16.42 19.26
CA ARG A 54 28.88 17.04 20.45
C ARG A 54 30.35 16.66 20.53
N GLN A 55 31.22 17.58 20.15
CA GLN A 55 32.63 17.45 20.40
C GLN A 55 32.90 17.70 21.89
N ILE A 56 33.50 16.71 22.55
CA ILE A 56 33.94 16.85 23.94
C ILE A 56 35.25 17.62 23.92
N VAL A 57 35.29 18.78 24.58
CA VAL A 57 36.49 19.61 24.73
C VAL A 57 36.92 19.56 26.19
N GLN A 58 38.22 19.36 26.45
CA GLN A 58 38.77 19.20 27.79
C GLN A 58 40.18 19.82 27.83
N HIS A 59 40.54 20.49 28.92
CA HIS A 59 41.93 20.92 29.15
C HIS A 59 42.82 19.70 29.49
N GLU A 60 44.13 19.75 29.22
CA GLU A 60 45.03 18.66 29.61
C GLU A 60 45.38 18.65 31.11
N THR A 61 45.46 19.84 31.72
CA THR A 61 45.86 20.02 33.14
C THR A 61 44.72 20.69 33.90
N GLY A 62 44.22 20.03 34.97
CA GLY A 62 43.20 20.50 35.92
C GLY A 62 43.21 21.99 36.26
N GLY A 63 42.06 22.61 36.53
CA GLY A 63 41.98 23.98 37.03
C GLY A 63 40.58 24.50 37.36
N VAL A 64 40.50 25.76 37.78
CA VAL A 64 39.22 26.49 38.00
C VAL A 64 38.90 27.30 36.75
N VAL A 65 37.65 27.22 36.27
CA VAL A 65 37.18 28.01 35.11
C VAL A 65 37.02 29.47 35.52
N ALA A 66 37.69 30.37 34.80
CA ALA A 66 37.59 31.82 35.04
C ALA A 66 36.38 32.44 34.31
N GLU A 67 36.18 32.09 33.04
CA GLU A 67 35.09 32.59 32.20
C GLU A 67 34.76 31.61 31.06
N ILE A 68 33.54 31.70 30.53
CA ILE A 68 33.10 31.01 29.31
C ILE A 68 32.64 32.11 28.34
N LEU A 69 33.23 32.16 27.15
CA LEU A 69 33.07 33.25 26.18
C LEU A 69 32.03 32.97 25.09
N VAL A 70 31.33 31.83 25.15
CA VAL A 70 30.38 31.38 24.13
C VAL A 70 29.15 30.75 24.76
N ASP A 71 28.02 30.90 24.08
CA ASP A 71 26.75 30.26 24.40
C ASP A 71 26.43 29.15 23.39
N GLU A 72 25.46 28.30 23.73
CA GLU A 72 25.04 27.19 22.87
C GLU A 72 24.44 27.74 21.55
N GLY A 73 25.06 27.37 20.42
CA GLY A 73 24.63 27.76 19.08
C GLY A 73 25.33 28.99 18.49
N ASP A 74 26.32 29.56 19.18
CA ASP A 74 27.17 30.63 18.64
C ASP A 74 28.00 30.15 17.43
N THR A 75 28.10 31.00 16.39
CA THR A 75 28.79 30.73 15.10
C THR A 75 30.03 31.57 14.89
#